data_AF-A0A9N9FDI0-F1
#
_entry.id   AF-A0A9N9FDI0-F1
#
_cell.length_a   1.000
_cell.length_b   1.000
_cell.length_c   1.000
_cell.angle_alpha   90.00
_cell.angle_beta   90.00
_cell.angle_gamma   90.00
#
_symmetry.space_group_name_H-M   'P 1'
#
loop_
_entity.id
_entity.type
_entity.pdbx_description
1 polymer ?
#
loop_
_entity_poly.entity_id
_entity_poly.type
_entity_poly.pdbx_seq_one_letter_code
_entity_poly.pdbx_strand_id
1 'polypeptide(L)'
;METPTALTKPRNVTHTLYKLHDWLRKGLIDVNPEFQRVEGSNKWKRVCIDGKQRLTSITRFMNNEIPHHSPSGGHNVKRYYEKAEGSNHMLTDEERELFDCFEIVCVEYYDLSLSQEQEIFSRVQLGVPLTAAEKLAVINTPIVDFAQDLYKNYPSISKIIDTTRGKPLQLISQTLHMIEQESEKFKASIVSIQKYLQNGREVPFGLAQSVKKVFETLVTLIDLDVQMFHQNNKFSPIEFVFFCWIIAKFPDVGVIVYKDYLKRMKEYVRRYHVDIRFNQNVYATLRRFVSELEQEQFMAEMNFYGSYDTNYDPNEPSRKRIKTEVD
;
A
#
# COMPACT_ATOMS: atom_id res chain seq x y z
N MET A 1 18.75 -8.33 -11.62
CA MET A 1 17.64 -7.49 -12.09
C MET A 1 17.94 -6.08 -11.63
N GLU A 2 18.19 -5.17 -12.55
CA GLU A 2 18.42 -3.76 -12.21
C GLU A 2 17.17 -3.24 -11.49
N THR A 3 17.38 -2.64 -10.31
CA THR A 3 16.34 -1.93 -9.58
C THR A 3 15.78 -0.82 -10.47
N PRO A 4 14.46 -0.75 -10.72
CA PRO A 4 13.90 0.32 -11.53
C PRO A 4 14.23 1.67 -10.88
N THR A 5 15.03 2.47 -11.56
CA THR A 5 15.35 3.84 -11.15
C THR A 5 14.06 4.64 -10.99
N ALA A 6 13.90 5.27 -9.84
CA ALA A 6 12.72 6.08 -9.53
C ALA A 6 12.51 7.16 -10.59
N LEU A 7 11.25 7.39 -10.97
CA LEU A 7 10.88 8.49 -11.87
C LEU A 7 11.36 9.83 -11.29
N THR A 8 11.98 10.66 -12.13
CA THR A 8 12.23 12.05 -11.76
C THR A 8 10.90 12.74 -11.44
N LYS A 9 10.89 13.58 -10.40
CA LYS A 9 9.70 14.34 -10.02
C LYS A 9 9.20 15.15 -11.22
N PRO A 10 7.91 15.03 -11.60
CA PRO A 10 7.38 15.78 -12.73
C PRO A 10 7.37 17.28 -12.46
N ARG A 11 7.45 18.06 -13.53
CA ARG A 11 7.26 19.51 -13.50
C ARG A 11 5.87 19.85 -14.03
N ASN A 12 5.13 20.65 -13.27
CA ASN A 12 3.94 21.31 -13.79
C ASN A 12 4.41 22.55 -14.54
N VAL A 13 4.20 22.57 -15.86
CA VAL A 13 4.59 23.67 -16.74
C VAL A 13 3.34 24.16 -17.46
N THR A 14 3.11 25.46 -17.43
CA THR A 14 1.98 26.07 -18.13
C THR A 14 2.42 26.46 -19.54
N HIS A 15 1.60 26.11 -20.54
CA HIS A 15 1.79 26.53 -21.93
C HIS A 15 0.50 27.12 -22.49
N THR A 16 0.63 28.13 -23.34
CA THR A 16 -0.49 28.69 -24.09
C THR A 16 -0.89 27.77 -25.24
N LEU A 17 -2.15 27.84 -25.69
CA LEU A 17 -2.62 27.05 -26.84
C LEU A 17 -1.82 27.34 -28.10
N TYR A 18 -1.51 28.62 -28.34
CA TYR A 18 -0.67 29.04 -29.46
C TYR A 18 0.70 28.35 -29.46
N LYS A 19 1.35 28.30 -28.30
CA LYS A 19 2.67 27.66 -28.16
C LYS A 19 2.60 26.15 -28.41
N LEU A 20 1.57 25.49 -27.89
CA LEU A 20 1.36 24.05 -28.11
C LEU A 20 1.08 23.74 -29.60
N HIS A 21 0.26 24.57 -30.25
CA HIS A 21 0.00 24.48 -31.70
C HIS A 21 1.26 24.67 -32.53
N ASP A 22 2.05 25.71 -32.26
CA ASP A 22 3.30 25.96 -32.99
C ASP A 22 4.32 24.81 -32.80
N TRP A 23 4.41 24.24 -31.60
CA TRP A 23 5.26 23.07 -31.33
C TRP A 23 4.80 21.82 -32.07
N LEU A 24 3.49 21.57 -32.18
CA LEU A 24 2.95 20.47 -32.97
C LEU A 24 3.24 20.67 -34.46
N ARG A 25 3.01 21.88 -34.99
CA ARG A 25 3.30 22.24 -36.39
C ARG A 25 4.78 22.07 -36.74
N LYS A 26 5.68 22.39 -35.81
CA LYS A 26 7.14 22.21 -35.95
C LYS A 26 7.60 20.76 -35.71
N GLY A 27 6.71 19.84 -35.38
CA GLY A 27 7.05 18.45 -35.09
C GLY A 27 7.88 18.26 -33.81
N LEU A 28 7.81 19.21 -32.87
CA LEU A 28 8.50 19.19 -31.57
C LEU A 28 7.76 18.37 -30.52
N ILE A 29 6.46 18.12 -30.73
CA ILE A 29 5.65 17.19 -29.94
C ILE A 29 5.27 16.02 -30.84
N ASP A 30 5.60 14.81 -30.40
CA ASP A 30 5.12 13.59 -31.01
C ASP A 30 3.83 13.11 -30.33
N VAL A 31 2.72 13.15 -31.08
CA VAL A 31 1.40 12.66 -30.66
C VAL A 31 1.10 11.24 -31.15
N ASN A 32 1.96 10.67 -32.00
CA ASN A 32 1.86 9.29 -32.48
C ASN A 32 3.22 8.59 -32.31
N PRO A 33 3.71 8.43 -31.07
CA PRO A 33 4.88 7.62 -30.86
C PRO A 33 4.53 6.18 -31.26
N GLU A 34 5.13 5.69 -32.34
CA GLU A 34 5.20 4.25 -32.54
C GLU A 34 5.91 3.70 -31.30
N PHE A 35 5.24 2.88 -30.50
CA PHE A 35 5.87 2.25 -29.31
C PHE A 35 7.02 1.29 -29.68
N GLN A 36 7.44 1.28 -30.95
CA GLN A 36 8.59 0.61 -31.56
C GLN A 36 9.69 1.61 -31.97
N ARG A 37 9.92 2.69 -31.20
CA ARG A 37 11.09 3.54 -31.45
C ARG A 37 12.37 2.72 -31.25
N VAL A 38 13.14 2.58 -32.33
CA VAL A 38 14.52 2.09 -32.28
C VAL A 38 15.37 3.14 -31.55
N GLU A 39 16.24 2.72 -30.62
CA GLU A 39 17.19 3.62 -29.95
C GLU A 39 17.94 4.45 -30.99
N GLY A 40 17.72 5.78 -30.99
CA GLY A 40 18.40 6.71 -31.90
C GLY A 40 17.53 7.81 -32.52
N SER A 41 16.20 7.81 -32.35
CA SER A 41 15.36 8.87 -32.93
C SER A 41 15.43 10.18 -32.10
N ASN A 42 16.03 11.23 -32.69
CA ASN A 42 16.04 12.65 -32.29
C ASN A 42 15.86 13.00 -30.80
N LYS A 43 16.98 13.37 -30.15
CA LYS A 43 17.15 13.84 -28.76
C LYS A 43 16.27 15.03 -28.29
N TRP A 44 15.43 15.64 -29.12
CA TRP A 44 14.74 16.91 -28.83
C TRP A 44 13.21 16.88 -28.99
N LYS A 45 12.59 15.70 -29.15
CA LYS A 45 11.13 15.57 -29.30
C LYS A 45 10.45 15.26 -27.97
N ARG A 46 9.42 16.05 -27.62
CA ARG A 46 8.52 15.76 -26.50
C ARG A 46 7.55 14.65 -26.89
N VAL A 47 7.34 13.67 -26.04
CA VAL A 47 6.37 12.59 -26.28
C VAL A 47 5.08 12.89 -25.53
N CYS A 48 3.97 12.95 -26.26
CA CYS A 48 2.65 13.09 -25.64
C CYS A 48 2.18 11.71 -25.14
N ILE A 49 2.39 11.45 -23.85
CA ILE A 49 1.92 10.23 -23.18
C ILE A 49 0.39 10.22 -23.09
N ASP A 50 -0.20 11.35 -22.64
CA ASP A 50 -1.64 11.57 -22.54
C ASP A 50 -2.03 12.99 -23.01
N GLY A 51 -3.30 13.19 -23.36
CA GLY A 51 -3.82 14.46 -23.88
C GLY A 51 -3.78 14.58 -25.41
N LYS A 52 -3.47 13.50 -26.13
CA LYS A 52 -3.38 13.45 -27.60
C LYS A 52 -4.62 14.00 -28.30
N GLN A 53 -5.80 13.60 -27.86
CA GLN A 53 -7.07 14.08 -28.43
C GLN A 53 -7.25 15.59 -28.21
N ARG A 54 -6.81 16.12 -27.07
CA ARG A 54 -6.91 17.54 -26.73
C ARG A 54 -5.98 18.38 -27.62
N LEU A 55 -4.70 17.99 -27.68
CA LEU A 55 -3.69 18.63 -28.53
C LEU A 55 -4.08 18.61 -30.01
N THR A 56 -4.59 17.47 -30.48
CA THR A 56 -5.08 17.31 -31.85
C THR A 56 -6.28 18.22 -32.09
N SER A 57 -7.26 18.27 -31.18
CA SER A 57 -8.45 19.12 -31.33
C SER A 57 -8.10 20.61 -31.37
N ILE A 58 -7.20 21.07 -30.49
CA ILE A 58 -6.70 22.45 -30.50
C ILE A 58 -6.09 22.77 -31.87
N THR A 59 -5.20 21.91 -32.36
CA THR A 59 -4.50 22.12 -33.63
C THR A 59 -5.46 22.13 -34.81
N ARG A 60 -6.39 21.17 -34.86
CA ARG A 60 -7.39 21.08 -35.92
C ARG A 60 -8.32 22.28 -35.92
N PHE A 61 -8.66 22.82 -34.74
CA PHE A 61 -9.48 24.03 -34.66
C PHE A 61 -8.72 25.26 -35.18
N MET A 62 -7.47 25.45 -34.74
CA MET A 62 -6.61 26.56 -35.19
C MET A 62 -6.27 26.50 -36.68
N ASN A 63 -6.25 25.29 -37.27
CA ASN A 63 -6.08 25.08 -38.71
C ASN A 63 -7.39 25.18 -39.51
N ASN A 64 -8.51 25.58 -38.90
CA ASN A 64 -9.86 25.58 -39.51
C ASN A 64 -10.38 24.19 -39.98
N GLU A 65 -9.78 23.08 -39.54
CA GLU A 65 -10.20 21.73 -39.93
C GLU A 65 -11.46 21.25 -39.18
N ILE A 66 -11.70 21.78 -37.98
CA ILE A 66 -12.91 21.52 -37.19
C ILE A 66 -13.53 22.84 -36.71
N PRO A 67 -14.86 22.96 -36.66
CA PRO A 67 -15.53 24.10 -36.06
C PRO A 67 -15.81 23.91 -34.56
N HIS A 68 -15.91 25.02 -33.83
CA HIS A 68 -16.58 25.08 -32.54
C HIS A 68 -18.08 25.28 -32.76
N HIS A 69 -18.90 24.48 -32.07
CA HIS A 69 -20.35 24.56 -32.15
C HIS A 69 -20.87 25.41 -30.98
N SER A 70 -21.38 26.61 -31.27
CA SER A 70 -21.95 27.47 -30.22
C SER A 70 -23.32 26.94 -29.77
N PRO A 71 -23.55 26.65 -28.48
CA PRO A 71 -24.85 26.20 -27.99
C PRO A 71 -25.86 27.35 -27.79
N SER A 72 -25.41 28.60 -27.83
CA SER A 72 -26.24 29.76 -27.52
C SER A 72 -27.11 30.14 -28.72
N GLY A 73 -28.37 29.72 -28.72
CA GLY A 73 -29.40 30.26 -29.62
C GLY A 73 -30.28 29.24 -30.37
N GLY A 74 -30.26 27.95 -30.02
CA GLY A 74 -31.15 26.95 -30.65
C GLY A 74 -30.78 26.57 -32.10
N HIS A 75 -29.75 27.20 -32.67
CA HIS A 75 -29.17 26.86 -33.97
C HIS A 75 -27.70 26.48 -33.81
N ASN A 76 -27.31 25.38 -34.44
CA ASN A 76 -25.96 24.84 -34.36
C ASN A 76 -25.01 25.62 -35.29
N VAL A 77 -24.61 26.83 -34.87
CA VAL A 77 -23.71 27.69 -35.64
C VAL A 77 -22.27 27.20 -35.49
N LYS A 78 -21.68 26.79 -36.62
CA LYS A 78 -20.27 26.41 -36.74
C LYS A 78 -19.40 27.66 -36.78
N ARG A 79 -18.49 27.81 -35.83
CA ARG A 79 -17.51 28.90 -35.77
C ARG A 79 -16.11 28.35 -35.99
N TYR A 80 -15.33 29.00 -36.86
CA TYR A 80 -13.94 28.62 -37.15
C TYR A 80 -12.96 29.62 -36.53
N TYR A 81 -11.69 29.24 -36.43
CA TYR A 81 -10.65 30.06 -35.82
C TYR A 81 -10.29 31.28 -36.68
N GLU A 82 -10.18 31.08 -37.99
CA GLU A 82 -9.98 32.11 -39.01
C GLU A 82 -11.12 32.13 -40.04
N LYS A 83 -11.13 33.16 -40.89
CA LYS A 83 -12.09 33.26 -41.99
C LYS A 83 -11.91 32.11 -42.97
N ALA A 84 -12.97 31.32 -43.18
CA ALA A 84 -13.03 30.35 -44.27
C ALA A 84 -13.67 30.99 -45.52
N GLU A 85 -13.28 30.54 -46.72
CA GLU A 85 -13.89 31.00 -47.96
C GLU A 85 -15.41 30.76 -47.93
N GLY A 86 -16.19 31.84 -48.08
CA GLY A 86 -17.65 31.78 -48.07
C GLY A 86 -18.34 31.73 -46.70
N SER A 87 -17.60 31.85 -45.57
CA SER A 87 -18.20 31.89 -44.22
C SER A 87 -17.77 33.12 -43.42
N ASN A 88 -18.75 33.83 -42.85
CA ASN A 88 -18.52 34.92 -41.88
C ASN A 88 -18.52 34.43 -40.43
N HIS A 89 -18.66 33.11 -40.19
CA HIS A 89 -18.75 32.55 -38.85
C HIS A 89 -17.36 32.16 -38.32
N MET A 90 -16.62 33.17 -37.88
CA MET A 90 -15.27 33.03 -37.31
C MET A 90 -15.21 33.62 -35.88
N LEU A 91 -14.09 33.39 -35.20
CA LEU A 91 -13.75 34.13 -33.98
C LEU A 91 -13.44 35.59 -34.31
N THR A 92 -13.89 36.50 -33.44
CA THR A 92 -13.38 37.88 -33.44
C THR A 92 -11.90 37.88 -33.06
N ASP A 93 -11.21 38.98 -33.32
CA ASP A 93 -9.78 39.09 -32.95
C ASP A 93 -9.59 38.98 -31.43
N GLU A 94 -10.51 39.54 -30.64
CA GLU A 94 -10.52 39.42 -29.17
C GLU A 94 -10.71 37.96 -28.72
N GLU A 95 -11.66 37.22 -29.31
CA GLU A 95 -11.88 35.81 -28.96
C GLU A 95 -10.69 34.93 -29.37
N ARG A 96 -10.04 35.26 -30.49
CA ARG A 96 -8.85 34.56 -30.96
C ARG A 96 -7.69 34.78 -30.00
N GLU A 97 -7.45 36.01 -29.58
CA GLU A 97 -6.40 36.34 -28.61
C GLU A 97 -6.64 35.65 -27.26
N LEU A 98 -7.90 35.60 -26.80
CA LEU A 98 -8.27 34.85 -25.60
C LEU A 98 -8.02 33.34 -25.75
N PHE A 99 -8.33 32.77 -26.90
CA PHE A 99 -8.07 31.36 -27.18
C PHE A 99 -6.56 31.08 -27.24
N ASP A 100 -5.80 31.91 -27.93
CA ASP A 100 -4.35 31.76 -28.12
C ASP A 100 -3.60 31.85 -26.79
N CYS A 101 -3.99 32.81 -25.94
CA CYS A 101 -3.42 33.02 -24.62
C CYS A 101 -3.96 32.04 -23.56
N PHE A 102 -4.95 31.21 -23.88
CA PHE A 102 -5.49 30.26 -22.91
C PHE A 102 -4.40 29.27 -22.48
N GLU A 103 -4.24 29.13 -21.17
CA GLU A 103 -3.15 28.40 -20.55
C GLU A 103 -3.60 27.00 -20.11
N ILE A 104 -2.82 25.98 -20.48
CA ILE A 104 -3.00 24.60 -20.01
C ILE A 104 -1.77 24.18 -19.22
N VAL A 105 -2.01 23.57 -18.06
CA VAL A 105 -0.96 22.91 -17.28
C VAL A 105 -0.60 21.58 -17.93
N CYS A 106 0.65 21.43 -18.33
CA CYS A 106 1.26 20.20 -18.79
C CYS A 106 2.14 19.61 -17.70
N VAL A 107 2.00 18.31 -17.46
CA VAL A 107 2.86 17.55 -16.53
C VAL A 107 4.01 16.96 -17.35
N GLU A 108 5.21 17.49 -17.17
CA GLU A 108 6.39 17.10 -17.93
C GLU A 108 7.32 16.21 -17.08
N TYR A 109 7.68 15.07 -17.65
CA TYR A 109 8.74 14.20 -17.15
C TYR A 109 9.94 14.31 -18.08
N TYR A 110 11.14 14.18 -17.52
CA TYR A 110 12.40 14.26 -18.25
C TYR A 110 13.12 12.93 -18.14
N ASP A 111 13.92 12.60 -19.16
CA ASP A 111 14.80 11.43 -19.19
C ASP A 111 14.08 10.11 -18.86
N LEU A 112 12.86 9.95 -19.39
CA LEU A 112 12.11 8.70 -19.26
C LEU A 112 12.69 7.62 -20.17
N SER A 113 12.80 6.42 -19.63
CA SER A 113 12.97 5.20 -20.42
C SER A 113 11.65 4.78 -21.08
N LEU A 114 11.73 3.98 -22.15
CA LEU A 114 10.53 3.47 -22.85
C LEU A 114 9.60 2.68 -21.91
N SER A 115 10.15 1.89 -20.98
CA SER A 115 9.36 1.15 -20.00
C SER A 115 8.62 2.08 -19.04
N GLN A 116 9.25 3.17 -18.61
CA GLN A 116 8.62 4.20 -17.78
C GLN A 116 7.52 4.95 -18.52
N GLU A 117 7.71 5.29 -19.81
CA GLU A 117 6.66 5.90 -20.64
C GLU A 117 5.43 4.98 -20.74
N GLN A 118 5.65 3.68 -20.99
CA GLN A 118 4.58 2.67 -21.06
C GLN A 118 3.85 2.49 -19.73
N GLU A 119 4.59 2.50 -18.60
CA GLU A 119 3.99 2.41 -17.27
C GLU A 119 3.10 3.62 -16.96
N ILE A 120 3.58 4.84 -17.24
CA ILE A 120 2.79 6.06 -17.06
C ILE A 120 1.55 6.03 -17.96
N PHE A 121 1.70 5.65 -19.23
CA PHE A 121 0.60 5.51 -20.17
C PHE A 121 -0.48 4.54 -19.66
N SER A 122 -0.06 3.33 -19.25
CA SER A 122 -0.94 2.31 -18.70
C SER A 122 -1.70 2.80 -17.47
N ARG A 123 -1.03 3.50 -16.54
CA ARG A 123 -1.67 4.04 -15.34
C ARG A 123 -2.67 5.15 -15.64
N VAL A 124 -2.36 6.04 -16.58
CA VAL A 124 -3.27 7.13 -16.97
C VAL A 124 -4.51 6.58 -17.68
N GLN A 125 -4.38 5.55 -18.53
CA GLN A 125 -5.51 4.93 -19.20
C GLN A 125 -6.41 4.10 -18.27
N LEU A 126 -5.80 3.32 -17.38
CA LEU A 126 -6.54 2.44 -16.48
C LEU A 126 -7.13 3.19 -15.28
N GLY A 127 -6.69 4.44 -15.04
CA GLY A 127 -7.17 5.27 -13.93
C GLY A 127 -6.92 4.65 -12.56
N VAL A 128 -5.97 3.71 -12.46
CA VAL A 128 -5.75 2.93 -11.24
C VAL A 128 -4.86 3.74 -10.29
N PRO A 129 -5.37 4.19 -9.13
CA PRO A 129 -4.52 4.84 -8.14
C PRO A 129 -3.48 3.84 -7.60
N LEU A 130 -2.33 4.36 -7.20
CA LEU A 130 -1.34 3.58 -6.45
C LEU A 130 -2.01 2.97 -5.21
N THR A 131 -1.86 1.66 -5.00
CA THR A 131 -2.31 1.02 -3.76
C THR A 131 -1.53 1.58 -2.58
N ALA A 132 -2.07 1.37 -1.39
CA ALA A 132 -1.33 1.62 -0.16
C ALA A 132 0.05 0.92 -0.19
N ALA A 133 0.07 -0.35 -0.55
CA ALA A 133 1.30 -1.13 -0.67
C ALA A 133 2.31 -0.56 -1.67
N GLU A 134 1.86 -0.13 -2.85
CA GLU A 134 2.74 0.48 -3.87
C GLU A 134 3.33 1.80 -3.38
N LYS A 135 2.59 2.59 -2.59
CA LYS A 135 3.13 3.79 -1.93
C LYS A 135 4.16 3.46 -0.85
N LEU A 136 4.00 2.33 -0.14
CA LEU A 136 4.94 1.90 0.89
C LEU A 136 6.25 1.38 0.28
N ALA A 137 6.18 0.71 -0.88
CA ALA A 137 7.35 0.12 -1.54
C ALA A 137 8.40 1.15 -2.03
N VAL A 138 8.04 2.42 -2.13
CA VAL A 138 8.95 3.51 -2.53
C VAL A 138 9.76 4.06 -1.35
N ILE A 139 9.43 3.68 -0.12
CA ILE A 139 10.13 4.14 1.09
C ILE A 139 11.42 3.33 1.24
N ASN A 140 12.58 4.00 1.18
CA ASN A 140 13.88 3.38 1.38
C ASN A 140 14.34 3.58 2.84
N THR A 141 14.05 2.63 3.71
CA THR A 141 14.47 2.63 5.12
C THR A 141 14.78 1.21 5.61
N PRO A 142 15.64 1.04 6.64
CA PRO A 142 16.02 -0.29 7.14
C PRO A 142 14.83 -1.17 7.54
N ILE A 143 13.73 -0.56 8.01
CA ILE A 143 12.52 -1.29 8.37
C ILE A 143 11.72 -1.80 7.17
N VAL A 144 11.74 -1.08 6.05
CA VAL A 144 11.14 -1.55 4.79
C VAL A 144 11.98 -2.69 4.23
N ASP A 145 13.30 -2.56 4.23
CA ASP A 145 14.22 -3.62 3.79
C ASP A 145 14.02 -4.87 4.62
N PHE A 146 13.93 -4.73 5.95
CA PHE A 146 13.62 -5.84 6.85
C PHE A 146 12.27 -6.50 6.56
N ALA A 147 11.22 -5.72 6.28
CA ALA A 147 9.91 -6.27 5.92
C ALA A 147 9.94 -7.05 4.59
N GLN A 148 10.71 -6.56 3.62
CA GLN A 148 10.94 -7.26 2.34
C GLN A 148 11.73 -8.56 2.55
N ASP A 149 12.79 -8.51 3.36
CA ASP A 149 13.60 -9.68 3.69
C ASP A 149 12.80 -10.75 4.44
N LEU A 150 11.90 -10.35 5.35
CA LEU A 150 10.96 -11.29 5.99
C LEU A 150 10.12 -12.02 4.93
N TYR A 151 9.52 -11.31 3.98
CA TYR A 151 8.72 -11.97 2.95
C TYR A 151 9.55 -12.91 2.08
N LYS A 152 10.77 -12.51 1.72
CA LYS A 152 11.70 -13.30 0.92
C LYS A 152 12.15 -14.57 1.63
N ASN A 153 12.43 -14.48 2.93
CA ASN A 153 12.93 -15.60 3.74
C ASN A 153 11.81 -16.56 4.19
N TYR A 154 10.56 -16.11 4.20
CA TYR A 154 9.39 -16.92 4.62
C TYR A 154 8.32 -17.02 3.51
N PRO A 155 8.64 -17.64 2.34
CA PRO A 155 7.76 -17.64 1.17
C PRO A 155 6.43 -18.39 1.39
N SER A 156 6.36 -19.33 2.34
CA SER A 156 5.11 -20.06 2.68
C SER A 156 3.97 -19.14 3.10
N ILE A 157 4.27 -17.92 3.59
CA ILE A 157 3.27 -16.92 3.95
C ILE A 157 2.37 -16.55 2.77
N SER A 158 2.89 -16.61 1.54
CA SER A 158 2.11 -16.37 0.30
C SER A 158 0.89 -17.28 0.16
N LYS A 159 0.87 -18.44 0.83
CA LYS A 159 -0.26 -19.39 0.83
C LYS A 159 -1.46 -18.90 1.65
N ILE A 160 -1.27 -17.95 2.57
CA ILE A 160 -2.30 -17.50 3.51
C ILE A 160 -2.69 -16.03 3.38
N ILE A 161 -1.94 -15.24 2.60
CA ILE A 161 -2.25 -13.83 2.35
C ILE A 161 -2.44 -13.54 0.85
N ASP A 162 -3.03 -12.38 0.55
CA ASP A 162 -3.10 -11.88 -0.82
C ASP A 162 -1.74 -11.30 -1.26
N THR A 163 -1.20 -11.80 -2.37
CA THR A 163 0.10 -11.42 -2.92
C THR A 163 0.03 -10.34 -4.00
N THR A 164 -1.18 -9.90 -4.36
CA THR A 164 -1.37 -8.91 -5.43
C THR A 164 -0.87 -7.52 -5.02
N ARG A 165 -0.26 -6.80 -5.98
CA ARG A 165 0.06 -5.35 -5.90
C ARG A 165 0.77 -4.92 -4.60
N GLY A 166 1.75 -5.72 -4.16
CA GLY A 166 2.60 -5.40 -3.00
C GLY A 166 1.94 -5.58 -1.63
N LYS A 167 0.73 -6.15 -1.56
CA LYS A 167 0.03 -6.41 -0.28
C LYS A 167 0.85 -7.14 0.78
N PRO A 168 1.78 -8.07 0.46
CA PRO A 168 2.65 -8.67 1.47
C PRO A 168 3.45 -7.64 2.25
N LEU A 169 4.08 -6.67 1.58
CA LEU A 169 4.82 -5.61 2.26
C LEU A 169 3.92 -4.83 3.21
N GLN A 170 2.73 -4.43 2.75
CA GLN A 170 1.76 -3.71 3.59
C GLN A 170 1.40 -4.50 4.85
N LEU A 171 1.08 -5.79 4.72
CA LEU A 171 0.66 -6.63 5.84
C LEU A 171 1.80 -6.86 6.84
N ILE A 172 3.01 -7.13 6.34
CA ILE A 172 4.20 -7.32 7.17
C ILE A 172 4.53 -6.02 7.91
N SER A 173 4.48 -4.86 7.24
CA SER A 173 4.66 -3.56 7.91
C SER A 173 3.61 -3.28 8.98
N GLN A 174 2.35 -3.68 8.75
CA GLN A 174 1.29 -3.59 9.77
C GLN A 174 1.58 -4.52 10.97
N THR A 175 2.07 -5.73 10.72
CA THR A 175 2.50 -6.66 11.78
C THR A 175 3.66 -6.09 12.61
N LEU A 176 4.70 -5.54 11.96
CA LEU A 176 5.82 -4.89 12.65
C LEU A 176 5.33 -3.77 13.57
N HIS A 177 4.48 -2.88 13.04
CA HIS A 177 3.93 -1.77 13.79
C HIS A 177 3.03 -2.22 14.95
N MET A 178 2.24 -3.28 14.77
CA MET A 178 1.38 -3.85 15.81
C MET A 178 2.19 -4.42 16.98
N ILE A 179 3.22 -5.21 16.66
CA ILE A 179 4.07 -5.86 17.66
C ILE A 179 4.85 -4.81 18.45
N GLU A 180 5.39 -3.79 17.80
CA GLU A 180 6.22 -2.79 18.47
C GLU A 180 5.43 -1.79 19.33
N GLN A 181 4.21 -1.42 18.91
CA GLN A 181 3.38 -0.46 19.66
C GLN A 181 2.46 -1.12 20.69
N GLU A 182 2.54 -2.45 20.84
CA GLU A 182 1.76 -3.27 21.78
C GLU A 182 0.25 -2.95 21.77
N SER A 183 -0.33 -2.74 20.59
CA SER A 183 -1.76 -2.50 20.31
C SER A 183 -2.46 -1.29 20.99
N GLU A 184 -1.99 -0.78 22.14
CA GLU A 184 -2.63 0.34 22.85
C GLU A 184 -2.54 1.66 22.07
N LYS A 185 -1.48 1.80 21.26
CA LYS A 185 -1.25 2.96 20.40
C LYS A 185 -1.33 2.64 18.91
N PHE A 186 -1.60 1.37 18.55
CA PHE A 186 -1.58 0.95 17.16
C PHE A 186 -2.68 1.64 16.36
N LYS A 187 -2.27 2.29 15.27
CA LYS A 187 -3.18 2.85 14.28
C LYS A 187 -3.00 2.10 12.97
N ALA A 188 -4.02 1.33 12.63
CA ALA A 188 -4.10 0.54 11.40
C ALA A 188 -4.06 1.35 10.09
N SER A 189 -4.20 2.68 10.17
CA SER A 189 -4.35 3.51 8.99
C SER A 189 -3.06 3.54 8.17
N ILE A 190 -3.21 3.58 6.86
CA ILE A 190 -2.09 3.65 5.91
C ILE A 190 -1.16 4.83 6.23
N VAL A 191 -1.73 5.96 6.67
CA VAL A 191 -0.98 7.15 7.07
C VAL A 191 -0.09 6.87 8.28
N SER A 192 -0.56 6.11 9.26
CA SER A 192 0.25 5.73 10.41
C SER A 192 1.37 4.78 10.01
N ILE A 193 1.07 3.79 9.18
CA ILE A 193 2.06 2.84 8.66
C ILE A 193 3.12 3.56 7.81
N GLN A 194 2.74 4.52 6.96
CA GLN A 194 3.71 5.34 6.22
C GLN A 194 4.62 6.12 7.18
N LYS A 195 4.07 6.81 8.19
CA LYS A 195 4.88 7.55 9.17
C LYS A 195 5.84 6.62 9.93
N TYR A 196 5.38 5.42 10.25
CA TYR A 196 6.19 4.40 10.90
C TYR A 196 7.37 3.96 10.02
N LEU A 197 7.12 3.65 8.75
CA LEU A 197 8.15 3.19 7.81
C LEU A 197 9.10 4.31 7.37
N GLN A 198 8.64 5.55 7.31
CA GLN A 198 9.47 6.71 6.96
C GLN A 198 10.46 7.09 8.05
N ASN A 199 10.31 6.56 9.26
CA ASN A 199 11.31 6.72 10.30
C ASN A 199 12.55 5.91 9.89
N GLY A 200 13.57 6.59 9.36
CA GLY A 200 14.82 6.00 8.86
C GLY A 200 15.73 5.40 9.94
N ARG A 201 15.16 4.93 11.04
CA ARG A 201 15.85 4.24 12.12
C ARG A 201 16.14 2.79 11.75
N GLU A 202 17.13 2.23 12.42
CA GLU A 202 17.37 0.79 12.42
C GLU A 202 16.24 0.01 13.10
N VAL A 203 16.06 -1.24 12.68
CA VAL A 203 15.10 -2.15 13.31
C VAL A 203 15.65 -2.58 14.68
N PRO A 204 14.93 -2.36 15.79
CA PRO A 204 15.39 -2.80 17.10
C PRO A 204 15.60 -4.31 17.14
N PHE A 205 16.71 -4.76 17.75
CA PHE A 205 17.06 -6.17 17.81
C PHE A 205 15.94 -7.05 18.40
N GLY A 206 15.32 -6.60 19.50
CA GLY A 206 14.21 -7.32 20.14
C GLY A 206 12.99 -7.46 19.23
N LEU A 207 12.65 -6.41 18.46
CA LEU A 207 11.57 -6.47 17.48
C LEU A 207 11.90 -7.46 16.36
N ALA A 208 13.12 -7.39 15.82
CA ALA A 208 13.57 -8.28 14.76
C ALA A 208 13.53 -9.75 15.19
N GLN A 209 14.01 -10.07 16.40
CA GLN A 209 13.99 -11.42 16.94
C GLN A 209 12.56 -11.92 17.19
N SER A 210 11.71 -11.08 17.80
CA SER A 210 10.30 -11.43 18.05
C SER A 210 9.56 -11.74 16.76
N VAL A 211 9.68 -10.88 15.74
CA VAL A 211 8.97 -11.04 14.46
C VAL A 211 9.50 -12.25 13.68
N LYS A 212 10.81 -12.54 13.73
CA LYS A 212 11.37 -13.76 13.13
C LYS A 212 10.74 -15.02 13.76
N LYS A 213 10.70 -15.09 15.10
CA LYS A 213 10.04 -16.21 15.80
C LYS A 213 8.57 -16.36 15.44
N VAL A 214 7.86 -15.23 15.28
CA VAL A 214 6.47 -15.23 14.79
C VAL A 214 6.35 -15.84 13.40
N PHE A 215 7.22 -15.46 12.47
CA PHE A 215 7.17 -15.93 11.09
C PHE A 215 7.61 -17.41 10.98
N GLU A 216 8.59 -17.85 11.75
CA GLU A 216 8.98 -19.27 11.88
C GLU A 216 7.81 -20.11 12.41
N THR A 217 7.10 -19.61 13.42
CA THR A 217 5.90 -20.26 13.99
C THR A 217 4.78 -20.33 12.94
N LEU A 218 4.54 -19.24 12.20
CA LEU A 218 3.58 -19.21 11.11
C LEU A 218 3.91 -20.23 10.02
N VAL A 219 5.17 -20.31 9.58
CA VAL A 219 5.59 -21.30 8.57
C VAL A 219 5.34 -22.72 9.09
N THR A 220 5.70 -23.01 10.34
CA THR A 220 5.42 -24.30 10.97
C THR A 220 3.92 -24.63 10.95
N LEU A 221 3.07 -23.66 11.30
CA LEU A 221 1.61 -23.80 11.28
C LEU A 221 1.05 -24.03 9.86
N ILE A 222 1.55 -23.28 8.88
CA ILE A 222 1.15 -23.38 7.47
C ILE A 222 1.52 -24.74 6.89
N ASP A 223 2.73 -25.23 7.17
CA ASP A 223 3.22 -26.49 6.63
C ASP A 223 2.55 -27.70 7.30
N LEU A 224 2.09 -27.56 8.54
CA LEU A 224 1.27 -28.58 9.20
C LEU A 224 -0.15 -28.65 8.65
N ASP A 225 -0.81 -27.51 8.46
CA ASP A 225 -2.16 -27.45 7.90
C ASP A 225 -2.47 -26.04 7.39
N VAL A 226 -2.33 -25.81 6.08
CA VAL A 226 -2.70 -24.53 5.47
C VAL A 226 -4.21 -24.29 5.47
N GLN A 227 -5.03 -25.34 5.51
CA GLN A 227 -6.49 -25.22 5.38
C GLN A 227 -7.10 -24.56 6.60
N MET A 228 -6.51 -24.69 7.79
CA MET A 228 -7.01 -24.04 9.00
C MET A 228 -7.08 -22.50 8.88
N PHE A 229 -6.21 -21.89 8.07
CA PHE A 229 -6.24 -20.45 7.80
C PHE A 229 -7.42 -20.05 6.90
N HIS A 230 -7.87 -20.95 6.02
CA HIS A 230 -8.93 -20.69 5.03
C HIS A 230 -10.25 -21.38 5.35
N GLN A 231 -10.31 -22.16 6.44
CA GLN A 231 -11.50 -22.90 6.83
C GLN A 231 -12.69 -21.95 7.01
N ASN A 232 -13.80 -22.30 6.36
CA ASN A 232 -15.07 -21.56 6.26
C ASN A 232 -14.98 -20.23 5.48
N ASN A 233 -13.91 -19.47 5.67
CA ASN A 233 -13.69 -18.17 5.05
C ASN A 233 -12.21 -17.93 4.83
N LYS A 234 -11.89 -17.23 3.72
CA LYS A 234 -10.53 -16.73 3.44
C LYS A 234 -9.98 -15.94 4.63
N PHE A 235 -8.71 -16.15 4.93
CA PHE A 235 -8.01 -15.41 5.98
C PHE A 235 -7.91 -13.93 5.61
N SER A 236 -8.54 -13.07 6.40
CA SER A 236 -8.57 -11.63 6.10
C SER A 236 -7.26 -10.94 6.51
N PRO A 237 -6.94 -9.78 5.91
CA PRO A 237 -5.76 -9.00 6.28
C PRO A 237 -5.64 -8.66 7.77
N ILE A 238 -6.76 -8.33 8.43
CA ILE A 238 -6.75 -7.97 9.85
C ILE A 238 -6.59 -9.20 10.74
N GLU A 239 -7.20 -10.34 10.39
CA GLU A 239 -6.98 -11.60 11.10
C GLU A 239 -5.51 -12.04 11.02
N PHE A 240 -4.85 -11.88 9.86
CA PHE A 240 -3.42 -12.15 9.72
C PHE A 240 -2.59 -11.30 10.69
N VAL A 241 -2.78 -9.98 10.70
CA VAL A 241 -2.01 -9.08 11.56
C VAL A 241 -2.25 -9.38 13.05
N PHE A 242 -3.49 -9.65 13.45
CA PHE A 242 -3.81 -10.01 14.84
C PHE A 242 -3.25 -11.37 15.23
N PHE A 243 -3.28 -12.36 14.34
CA PHE A 243 -2.73 -13.66 14.65
C PHE A 243 -1.20 -13.63 14.81
N CYS A 244 -0.49 -12.87 13.96
CA CYS A 244 0.93 -12.59 14.17
C CYS A 244 1.20 -11.97 15.55
N TRP A 245 0.33 -11.06 15.97
CA TRP A 245 0.46 -10.40 17.26
C TRP A 245 0.14 -11.32 18.44
N ILE A 246 -0.84 -12.21 18.32
CA ILE A 246 -1.11 -13.28 19.30
C ILE A 246 0.15 -14.16 19.48
N ILE A 247 0.79 -14.57 18.38
CA ILE A 247 2.03 -15.36 18.45
C ILE A 247 3.15 -14.57 19.14
N ALA A 248 3.30 -13.28 18.84
CA ALA A 248 4.30 -12.44 19.48
C ALA A 248 4.05 -12.29 20.99
N LYS A 249 2.78 -12.24 21.39
CA LYS A 249 2.34 -12.03 22.77
C LYS A 249 2.44 -13.28 23.64
N PHE A 250 2.31 -14.45 23.04
CA PHE A 250 2.32 -15.73 23.74
C PHE A 250 3.41 -16.68 23.21
N PRO A 251 4.69 -16.27 23.19
CA PRO A 251 5.74 -16.84 22.33
C PRO A 251 6.13 -18.29 22.61
N ASP A 252 5.65 -18.90 23.70
CA ASP A 252 6.07 -20.22 24.16
C ASP A 252 4.90 -21.21 24.31
N VAL A 253 3.75 -20.91 23.71
CA VAL A 253 2.66 -21.89 23.63
C VAL A 253 2.93 -22.89 22.50
N GLY A 254 2.46 -24.13 22.69
CA GLY A 254 2.62 -25.19 21.69
C GLY A 254 1.77 -24.96 20.44
N VAL A 255 2.17 -25.58 19.33
CA VAL A 255 1.46 -25.52 18.03
C VAL A 255 -0.04 -25.81 18.17
N ILE A 256 -0.42 -26.80 18.98
CA ILE A 256 -1.83 -27.18 19.20
C ILE A 256 -2.62 -26.00 19.81
N VAL A 257 -2.01 -25.27 20.73
CA VAL A 257 -2.62 -24.09 21.37
C VAL A 257 -2.77 -22.96 20.35
N TYR A 258 -1.78 -22.72 19.49
CA TYR A 258 -1.93 -21.74 18.42
C TYR A 258 -3.03 -22.10 17.40
N LYS A 259 -3.21 -23.39 17.10
CA LYS A 259 -4.33 -23.84 16.27
C LYS A 259 -5.67 -23.53 16.93
N ASP A 260 -5.78 -23.76 18.24
CA ASP A 260 -6.98 -23.41 19.01
C ASP A 260 -7.22 -21.89 19.02
N TYR A 261 -6.19 -21.08 19.30
CA TYR A 261 -6.28 -19.62 19.27
C TYR A 261 -6.73 -19.09 17.91
N LEU A 262 -6.18 -19.61 16.80
CA LEU A 262 -6.59 -19.23 15.45
C LEU A 262 -8.07 -19.54 15.23
N LYS A 263 -8.50 -20.76 15.55
CA LYS A 263 -9.90 -21.19 15.38
C LYS A 263 -10.84 -20.31 16.20
N ARG A 264 -10.56 -20.15 17.50
CA ARG A 264 -11.35 -19.31 18.42
C ARG A 264 -11.40 -17.86 17.97
N MET A 265 -10.27 -17.30 17.51
CA MET A 265 -10.22 -15.93 17.00
C MET A 265 -11.16 -15.75 15.79
N LYS A 266 -11.08 -16.65 14.80
CA LYS A 266 -11.91 -16.60 13.59
C LYS A 266 -13.39 -16.73 13.93
N GLU A 267 -13.75 -17.66 14.82
CA GLU A 267 -15.13 -17.82 15.28
C GLU A 267 -15.62 -16.59 16.05
N TYR A 268 -14.77 -16.04 16.93
CA TYR A 268 -15.11 -14.89 17.76
C TYR A 268 -15.44 -13.67 16.89
N VAL A 269 -14.57 -13.29 15.96
CA VAL A 269 -14.78 -12.11 15.11
C VAL A 269 -16.02 -12.27 14.22
N ARG A 270 -16.29 -13.48 13.73
CA ARG A 270 -17.46 -13.78 12.87
C ARG A 270 -18.80 -13.69 13.59
N ARG A 271 -18.84 -13.86 14.92
CA ARG A 271 -20.06 -13.63 15.72
C ARG A 271 -20.52 -12.18 15.68
N TYR A 272 -19.60 -11.24 15.47
CA TYR A 272 -19.89 -9.80 15.46
C TYR A 272 -19.85 -9.18 14.07
N HIS A 273 -19.13 -9.76 13.11
CA HIS A 273 -18.88 -9.15 11.80
C HIS A 273 -19.11 -10.13 10.64
N VAL A 274 -20.05 -9.77 9.75
CA VAL A 274 -20.28 -10.46 8.47
C VAL A 274 -19.16 -10.17 7.48
N ASP A 275 -18.62 -8.95 7.48
CA ASP A 275 -17.51 -8.55 6.61
C ASP A 275 -16.29 -8.17 7.47
N ILE A 276 -15.23 -8.95 7.35
CA ILE A 276 -14.00 -8.77 8.14
C ILE A 276 -13.03 -7.92 7.33
N ARG A 277 -13.13 -6.60 7.53
CA ARG A 277 -12.22 -5.61 6.94
C ARG A 277 -11.22 -5.07 7.95
N PHE A 278 -10.13 -4.51 7.44
CA PHE A 278 -9.17 -3.77 8.24
C PHE A 278 -9.71 -2.38 8.61
N ASN A 279 -10.61 -2.33 9.60
CA ASN A 279 -11.23 -1.12 10.12
C ASN A 279 -11.25 -1.11 11.66
N GLN A 280 -11.65 0.02 12.25
CA GLN A 280 -11.63 0.20 13.71
C GLN A 280 -12.64 -0.68 14.46
N ASN A 281 -13.78 -1.01 13.85
CA ASN A 281 -14.80 -1.83 14.51
C ASN A 281 -14.33 -3.27 14.67
N VAL A 282 -13.79 -3.86 13.59
CA VAL A 282 -13.22 -5.21 13.62
C VAL A 282 -11.97 -5.25 14.50
N TYR A 283 -11.15 -4.20 14.45
CA TYR A 283 -9.99 -4.04 15.34
C TYR A 283 -10.39 -4.10 16.82
N ALA A 284 -11.40 -3.34 17.25
CA ALA A 284 -11.86 -3.33 18.64
C ALA A 284 -12.34 -4.71 19.10
N THR A 285 -13.05 -5.43 18.22
CA THR A 285 -13.50 -6.81 18.52
C THR A 285 -12.32 -7.77 18.68
N LEU A 286 -11.35 -7.77 17.76
CA LEU A 286 -10.18 -8.65 17.85
C LEU A 286 -9.27 -8.26 19.03
N ARG A 287 -9.16 -6.97 19.35
CA ARG A 287 -8.43 -6.52 20.54
C ARG A 287 -9.05 -7.05 21.83
N ARG A 288 -10.38 -7.02 21.94
CA ARG A 288 -11.12 -7.60 23.07
C ARG A 288 -10.87 -9.11 23.19
N PHE A 289 -10.89 -9.83 22.08
CA PHE A 289 -10.54 -11.27 22.07
C PHE A 289 -9.14 -11.52 22.63
N VAL A 290 -8.13 -10.75 22.21
CA VAL A 290 -6.77 -10.92 22.74
C VAL A 290 -6.72 -10.59 24.24
N SER A 291 -7.44 -9.57 24.70
CA SER A 291 -7.53 -9.29 26.15
C SER A 291 -8.20 -10.41 26.95
N GLU A 292 -9.20 -11.08 26.39
CA GLU A 292 -9.81 -12.28 27.02
C GLU A 292 -8.79 -13.44 27.10
N LEU A 293 -7.99 -13.67 26.06
CA LEU A 293 -6.91 -14.67 26.09
C LEU A 293 -5.85 -14.35 27.16
N GLU A 294 -5.46 -13.08 27.31
CA GLU A 294 -4.52 -12.65 28.35
C GLU A 294 -5.05 -12.96 29.75
N GLN A 295 -6.34 -12.70 30.00
CA GLN A 295 -6.98 -13.00 31.28
C GLN A 295 -7.05 -14.50 31.55
N GLU A 296 -7.39 -15.31 30.55
CA GLU A 296 -7.42 -16.77 30.68
C GLU A 296 -6.05 -17.33 31.07
N GLN A 297 -4.99 -16.85 30.43
CA GLN A 297 -3.63 -17.32 30.72
C GLN A 297 -3.18 -16.90 32.12
N PHE A 298 -3.45 -15.65 32.51
CA PHE A 298 -3.17 -15.17 33.86
C PHE A 298 -3.88 -16.00 34.94
N MET A 299 -5.16 -16.32 34.73
CA MET A 299 -5.93 -17.16 35.66
C MET A 299 -5.41 -18.61 35.71
N ALA A 300 -4.97 -19.17 34.58
CA ALA A 300 -4.38 -20.50 34.54
C ALA A 300 -3.05 -20.56 35.32
N GLU A 301 -2.20 -19.54 35.20
CA GLU A 301 -0.97 -19.42 35.96
C GLU A 301 -1.25 -19.27 37.46
N MET A 302 -2.19 -18.41 37.86
CA MET A 302 -2.59 -18.26 39.28
C MET A 302 -3.11 -19.57 39.89
N ASN A 303 -3.94 -20.32 39.17
CA ASN A 303 -4.46 -21.60 39.64
C ASN A 303 -3.38 -22.67 39.77
N PHE A 304 -2.36 -22.64 38.90
CA PHE A 304 -1.22 -23.53 39.00
C PHE A 304 -0.42 -23.26 40.29
N TYR A 305 -0.12 -22.00 40.61
CA TYR A 305 0.59 -21.63 41.84
C TYR A 305 -0.24 -21.81 43.12
N GLY A 306 -1.55 -21.56 43.07
CA GLY A 306 -2.45 -21.75 44.22
C GLY A 306 -2.64 -23.22 44.63
N SER A 307 -2.28 -24.18 43.77
CA SER A 307 -2.36 -25.61 44.09
C SER A 307 -1.21 -26.14 44.95
N TYR A 308 -0.10 -25.41 45.05
CA TYR A 308 1.08 -25.81 45.85
C TYR A 308 1.00 -25.37 47.33
N ASP A 309 0.04 -24.54 47.71
CA ASP A 309 -0.03 -23.91 49.04
C ASP A 309 -1.02 -24.58 50.01
N THR A 310 -1.27 -25.89 49.85
CA THR A 310 -2.15 -26.67 50.75
C THR A 310 -1.43 -27.69 51.63
N ASN A 311 -0.09 -27.74 51.58
CA ASN A 311 0.74 -28.60 52.45
C ASN A 311 1.43 -27.83 53.60
N TYR A 312 0.87 -26.71 54.05
CA TYR A 312 1.28 -26.11 55.31
C TYR A 312 0.49 -26.78 56.45
N ASP A 313 1.10 -27.77 57.11
CA ASP A 313 0.63 -28.27 58.40
C ASP A 313 1.16 -27.35 59.51
N PRO A 314 0.31 -26.52 60.16
CA PRO A 314 0.74 -25.63 61.23
C PRO A 314 1.27 -26.37 62.48
N ASN A 315 1.20 -27.70 62.53
CA ASN A 315 1.70 -28.52 63.63
C ASN A 315 2.99 -29.29 63.31
N GLU A 316 3.63 -29.09 62.15
CA GLU A 316 4.89 -29.79 61.87
C GLU A 316 6.03 -29.26 62.77
N PRO A 317 6.62 -30.08 63.66
CA PRO A 317 7.60 -29.59 64.63
C PRO A 317 8.90 -29.19 63.94
N SER A 318 9.27 -27.92 64.08
CA SER A 318 10.50 -27.32 63.57
C SER A 318 11.73 -28.15 63.93
N ARG A 319 12.35 -28.80 62.94
CA ARG A 319 13.64 -29.48 63.10
C ARG A 319 14.71 -28.45 63.48
N LYS A 320 15.15 -28.48 64.75
CA LYS A 320 16.29 -27.70 65.23
C LYS A 320 17.54 -28.06 64.42
N ARG A 321 18.14 -27.07 63.75
CA ARG A 321 19.49 -27.15 63.18
C ARG A 321 20.49 -27.41 64.30
N ILE A 322 21.12 -28.58 64.28
CA ILE A 322 22.33 -28.85 65.06
C ILE A 322 23.45 -28.02 64.44
N LYS A 323 24.04 -27.10 65.22
CA LYS A 323 25.31 -26.45 64.88
C LYS A 323 26.43 -27.46 65.19
N THR A 324 27.12 -27.93 64.16
CA THR A 324 28.45 -28.53 64.32
C THR A 324 29.48 -27.41 64.32
N GLU A 325 30.03 -27.11 65.50
CA GLU A 325 31.35 -26.51 65.63
C GLU A 325 32.39 -27.62 65.38
N VAL A 326 33.40 -27.32 64.57
CA VAL A 326 34.58 -28.17 64.39
C VAL A 326 35.77 -27.25 64.62
N ASP A 327 36.58 -27.64 65.62
CA ASP A 327 37.91 -27.13 65.93
C ASP A 327 38.93 -27.37 64.80
#